data_AF-A0A7J5PXH9-F1
#
_entry.id   AF-A0A7J5PXH9-F1
#
_cell.length_a   1.000
_cell.length_b   1.000
_cell.length_c   1.000
_cell.angle_alpha   90.00
_cell.angle_beta   90.00
_cell.angle_gamma   90.00
#
_symmetry.space_group_name_H-M   'P 1'
#
loop_
_entity.id
_entity.type
_entity.pdbx_description
1 polymer ?
#
loop_
_entity_poly.entity_id
_entity_poly.type
_entity_poly.pdbx_seq_one_letter_code
_entity_poly.pdbx_strand_id
1 'polypeptide(L)'
;MKQHILLLSLFFGLLLAGLWGCTDETDLPGADSDNDGRGTITVSVTDDGYFASAEEDTPATRAQELGYKTVFTAGDQIGLYVVKNNAVITGYDNLCLTLDADGTWTPPAGVTLTYEGKDTRYYAYYPYQAEMTGKVTATATDADGFFKPLVDGWTPATDQGNYTKYTSQDLMTGMGMISGYADKKWKLTFSLSHRMTLAFIKTSCTIYEFTNASLPNYIVPPMNLAFDGFAPFLSVDKGLYRFLVKPGSTTSLEGSYTDATTGRKRGFTFTPTIPDAGKYKIYDVDNAVVTWKTHTLQVGDFFMQDGSLVAEDQTLTDEEQAKCIGIVYRIGTGDSDAVENYEDKLTAIHGYVLALQQSEQTWGDASDVFGIGKSSTAELGYKSTRMIMAAAADGSKSFPACSYCVNYTPVSTGITSGWYYPTIGQVQNFATKAGSNGINTQLGKISGAVTCYWSYSSSSEGDKTKFYRVDVGIGIGSAAKTTKIFARPVLTF
;
A
#
# COMPACT_ATOMS: atom_id res chain seq x y z
N MET A 1 44.67 -30.98 -3.62
CA MET A 1 43.95 -32.03 -2.87
C MET A 1 43.25 -31.36 -1.69
N LYS A 2 41.99 -30.99 -1.88
CA LYS A 2 40.95 -30.73 -0.87
C LYS A 2 39.70 -30.33 -1.65
N GLN A 3 38.72 -31.24 -1.66
CA GLN A 3 37.42 -31.09 -2.32
C GLN A 3 36.60 -30.01 -1.62
N HIS A 4 36.03 -29.09 -2.39
CA HIS A 4 34.92 -28.26 -1.95
C HIS A 4 33.63 -28.93 -2.43
N ILE A 5 32.80 -29.33 -1.47
CA ILE A 5 31.43 -29.81 -1.69
C ILE A 5 30.58 -28.56 -1.98
N LEU A 6 30.13 -28.43 -3.23
CA LEU A 6 29.05 -27.51 -3.59
C LEU A 6 27.71 -28.15 -3.18
N LEU A 7 27.01 -27.53 -2.24
CA LEU A 7 25.58 -27.76 -2.02
C LEU A 7 24.79 -27.00 -3.10
N LEU A 8 24.46 -27.72 -4.18
CA LEU A 8 23.50 -27.28 -5.19
C LEU A 8 22.09 -27.33 -4.56
N SER A 9 21.50 -26.18 -4.26
CA SER A 9 20.09 -26.12 -3.88
C SER A 9 19.24 -26.21 -5.15
N LEU A 10 18.58 -27.35 -5.33
CA LEU A 10 17.58 -27.61 -6.37
C LEU A 10 16.39 -26.65 -6.17
N PHE A 11 16.23 -25.67 -7.06
CA PHE A 11 14.94 -25.03 -7.31
C PHE A 11 14.15 -25.93 -8.27
N PHE A 12 13.05 -26.50 -7.79
CA PHE A 12 12.11 -27.26 -8.60
C PHE A 12 11.23 -26.27 -9.38
N GLY A 13 11.64 -25.92 -10.60
CA GLY A 13 10.82 -25.17 -11.54
C GLY A 13 9.83 -26.12 -12.23
N LEU A 14 8.55 -26.07 -11.85
CA LEU A 14 7.50 -26.75 -12.60
C LEU A 14 7.13 -25.90 -13.82
N LEU A 15 7.73 -26.23 -14.95
CA LEU A 15 7.41 -25.71 -16.27
C LEU A 15 6.22 -26.51 -16.83
N LEU A 16 4.99 -25.98 -16.80
CA LEU A 16 3.90 -26.53 -17.61
C LEU A 16 3.94 -25.90 -19.00
N ALA A 17 4.56 -26.62 -19.93
CA ALA A 17 4.40 -26.37 -21.36
C ALA A 17 2.98 -26.77 -21.78
N GLY A 18 2.28 -25.84 -22.44
CA GLY A 18 1.02 -26.12 -23.11
C GLY A 18 1.24 -27.12 -24.24
N LEU A 19 0.74 -28.33 -24.04
CA LEU A 19 0.44 -29.26 -25.11
C LEU A 19 -1.07 -29.25 -25.29
N TRP A 20 -1.53 -28.77 -26.45
CA TRP A 20 -2.83 -29.16 -26.98
C TRP A 20 -2.82 -30.67 -27.19
N GLY A 21 -3.41 -31.39 -26.24
CA GLY A 21 -3.83 -32.76 -26.40
C GLY A 21 -5.33 -32.80 -26.22
N CYS A 22 -6.07 -32.97 -27.31
CA CYS A 22 -7.35 -33.67 -27.23
C CYS A 22 -7.07 -34.98 -26.51
N THR A 23 -7.64 -35.16 -25.32
CA THR A 23 -7.65 -36.47 -24.67
C THR A 23 -9.08 -36.70 -24.25
N ASP A 24 -9.60 -37.81 -24.77
CA ASP A 24 -10.99 -38.22 -24.69
C ASP A 24 -11.55 -38.14 -23.27
N GLU A 25 -12.81 -37.72 -23.24
CA GLU A 25 -13.80 -37.96 -22.19
C GLU A 25 -13.60 -39.38 -21.65
N THR A 26 -12.82 -39.51 -20.57
CA THR A 26 -12.83 -40.72 -19.77
C THR A 26 -13.99 -40.55 -18.81
N ASP A 27 -15.15 -41.01 -19.28
CA ASP A 27 -16.32 -41.33 -18.47
C ASP A 27 -15.85 -42.05 -17.20
N LEU A 28 -15.76 -41.30 -16.10
CA LEU A 28 -15.69 -41.88 -14.78
C LEU A 28 -17.07 -42.51 -14.51
N PRO A 29 -17.17 -43.85 -14.34
CA PRO A 29 -18.44 -44.48 -14.07
C PRO A 29 -18.85 -44.10 -12.64
N GLY A 30 -19.81 -43.17 -12.54
CA GLY A 30 -20.33 -42.70 -11.26
C GLY A 30 -21.09 -41.36 -11.27
N ALA A 31 -21.16 -40.65 -12.40
CA ALA A 31 -21.95 -39.42 -12.51
C ALA A 31 -23.46 -39.65 -12.75
N ASP A 32 -23.88 -40.90 -12.96
CA ASP A 32 -25.29 -41.31 -12.97
C ASP A 32 -25.67 -41.97 -11.64
N SER A 33 -25.93 -41.12 -10.64
CA SER A 33 -26.90 -41.44 -9.60
C SER A 33 -27.46 -40.12 -9.09
N ASP A 34 -28.78 -40.07 -8.97
CA ASP A 34 -29.56 -39.03 -8.28
C ASP A 34 -29.06 -38.85 -6.83
N ASN A 35 -27.90 -38.23 -6.65
CA ASN A 35 -27.42 -37.82 -5.33
C ASN A 35 -28.10 -36.51 -4.96
N ASP A 36 -29.38 -36.64 -4.61
CA ASP A 36 -30.27 -35.63 -4.03
C ASP A 36 -29.87 -35.28 -2.56
N GLY A 37 -28.62 -35.55 -2.20
CA GLY A 37 -28.08 -35.35 -0.86
C GLY A 37 -27.76 -33.89 -0.63
N ARG A 38 -28.59 -33.21 0.19
CA ARG A 38 -28.21 -31.93 0.81
C ARG A 38 -26.85 -32.10 1.50
N GLY A 39 -25.84 -31.45 0.93
CA GLY A 39 -24.46 -31.46 1.41
C GLY A 39 -23.96 -30.03 1.62
N THR A 40 -22.88 -29.88 2.38
CA THR A 40 -22.26 -28.56 2.64
C THR A 40 -21.40 -28.13 1.46
N ILE A 41 -21.33 -26.83 1.18
CA ILE A 41 -20.47 -26.28 0.13
C ILE A 41 -19.19 -25.69 0.73
N THR A 42 -18.05 -25.95 0.09
CA THR A 42 -16.80 -25.19 0.26
C THR A 42 -16.62 -24.25 -0.92
N VAL A 43 -16.22 -23.01 -0.67
CA VAL A 43 -16.11 -21.96 -1.70
C VAL A 43 -14.65 -21.68 -2.04
N SER A 44 -14.35 -21.57 -3.33
CA SER A 44 -13.07 -21.12 -3.88
C SER A 44 -13.32 -19.97 -4.84
N VAL A 45 -12.51 -18.91 -4.76
CA VAL A 45 -12.67 -17.71 -5.58
C VAL A 45 -11.33 -17.39 -6.23
N THR A 46 -11.35 -17.13 -7.53
CA THR A 46 -10.19 -16.72 -8.32
C THR A 46 -10.53 -15.52 -9.17
N ASP A 47 -9.53 -14.68 -9.42
CA ASP A 47 -9.63 -13.58 -10.37
C ASP A 47 -9.11 -14.01 -11.77
N ASP A 48 -9.86 -13.65 -12.80
CA ASP A 48 -9.48 -13.82 -14.20
C ASP A 48 -8.36 -12.84 -14.62
N GLY A 49 -8.27 -11.69 -13.96
CA GLY A 49 -7.28 -10.65 -14.15
C GLY A 49 -7.64 -9.65 -15.25
N TYR A 50 -6.85 -8.58 -15.34
CA TYR A 50 -6.91 -7.64 -16.45
C TYR A 50 -6.13 -8.12 -17.68
N PHE A 51 -6.65 -7.82 -18.88
CA PHE A 51 -6.01 -8.10 -20.16
C PHE A 51 -5.64 -6.81 -20.90
N ALA A 52 -4.60 -6.84 -21.73
CA ALA A 52 -4.24 -5.69 -22.55
C ALA A 52 -5.40 -5.27 -23.46
N SER A 53 -5.62 -3.96 -23.61
CA SER A 53 -6.54 -3.41 -24.61
C SER A 53 -6.03 -3.67 -26.03
N ALA A 54 -6.92 -3.72 -27.03
CA ALA A 54 -6.53 -4.00 -28.41
C ALA A 54 -5.58 -2.96 -29.03
N GLU A 55 -5.53 -1.76 -28.46
CA GLU A 55 -4.62 -0.68 -28.87
C GLU A 55 -3.25 -0.75 -28.18
N GLU A 56 -3.09 -1.59 -27.16
CA GLU A 56 -1.82 -1.80 -26.49
C GLU A 56 -1.01 -2.80 -27.33
N ASP A 57 0.04 -2.31 -28.02
CA ASP A 57 0.93 -3.10 -28.88
C ASP A 57 1.84 -4.00 -28.03
N THR A 58 1.24 -5.02 -27.42
CA THR A 58 1.93 -6.09 -26.72
C THR A 58 1.92 -7.33 -27.64
N PRO A 59 3.07 -7.97 -27.91
CA PRO A 59 3.10 -9.17 -28.73
C PRO A 59 2.20 -10.25 -28.12
N ALA A 60 1.08 -10.54 -28.77
CA ALA A 60 0.02 -11.45 -28.33
C ALA A 60 0.43 -12.93 -28.17
N THR A 61 1.71 -13.25 -28.06
CA THR A 61 2.26 -14.62 -28.11
C THR A 61 3.36 -14.92 -27.08
N ARG A 62 3.63 -14.03 -26.12
CA ARG A 62 4.39 -14.38 -24.91
C ARG A 62 3.45 -14.37 -23.71
N ALA A 63 3.33 -15.54 -23.07
CA ALA A 63 2.57 -15.86 -21.85
C ALA A 63 1.80 -14.70 -21.20
N GLN A 64 0.47 -14.86 -21.10
CA GLN A 64 -0.44 -14.22 -20.15
C GLN A 64 0.34 -13.68 -18.94
N GLU A 65 0.66 -12.38 -18.89
CA GLU A 65 1.30 -11.85 -17.68
C GLU A 65 0.27 -11.98 -16.57
N LEU A 66 0.48 -12.95 -15.68
CA LEU A 66 -0.24 -13.17 -14.41
C LEU A 66 -0.29 -11.92 -13.50
N GLY A 67 0.27 -10.78 -13.92
CA GLY A 67 0.68 -9.66 -13.08
C GLY A 67 -0.37 -8.59 -12.80
N TYR A 68 -1.61 -8.73 -13.27
CA TYR A 68 -2.73 -7.84 -12.90
C TYR A 68 -3.93 -8.63 -12.40
N LYS A 69 -3.64 -9.70 -11.66
CA LYS A 69 -4.64 -10.40 -10.87
C LYS A 69 -4.73 -9.81 -9.48
N THR A 70 -5.94 -9.75 -8.95
CA THR A 70 -6.22 -9.49 -7.56
C THR A 70 -5.85 -10.71 -6.74
N VAL A 71 -4.99 -10.47 -5.75
CA VAL A 71 -4.71 -11.44 -4.70
C VAL A 71 -5.64 -11.09 -3.55
N PHE A 72 -6.66 -11.93 -3.33
CA PHE A 72 -7.54 -11.78 -2.19
C PHE A 72 -6.77 -12.05 -0.89
N THR A 73 -7.04 -11.25 0.13
CA THR A 73 -6.39 -11.29 1.43
C THR A 73 -7.42 -11.49 2.56
N ALA A 74 -6.95 -11.94 3.72
CA ALA A 74 -7.83 -12.18 4.85
C ALA A 74 -8.66 -10.93 5.19
N GLY A 75 -9.97 -11.09 5.32
CA GLY A 75 -10.93 -10.01 5.53
C GLY A 75 -11.60 -9.50 4.25
N ASP A 76 -11.14 -9.87 3.05
CA ASP A 76 -11.88 -9.58 1.81
C ASP A 76 -13.26 -10.24 1.83
N GLN A 77 -14.25 -9.56 1.25
CA GLN A 77 -15.65 -9.98 1.31
C GLN A 77 -16.31 -10.01 -0.08
N ILE A 78 -17.06 -11.07 -0.35
CA ILE A 78 -17.91 -11.20 -1.54
C ILE A 78 -19.38 -11.35 -1.16
N GLY A 79 -20.28 -10.94 -2.05
CA GLY A 79 -21.70 -11.24 -1.92
C GLY A 79 -22.09 -12.42 -2.80
N LEU A 80 -22.66 -13.46 -2.19
CA LEU A 80 -23.17 -14.65 -2.85
C LEU A 80 -24.68 -14.56 -3.07
N TYR A 81 -25.12 -14.90 -4.28
CA TYR A 81 -26.51 -15.14 -4.63
C TYR A 81 -26.72 -16.57 -5.12
N VAL A 82 -27.83 -17.17 -4.70
CA VAL A 82 -28.24 -18.49 -5.18
C VAL A 82 -29.63 -18.39 -5.78
N VAL A 83 -29.77 -18.78 -7.05
CA VAL A 83 -30.98 -18.63 -7.85
C VAL A 83 -31.49 -19.99 -8.27
N LYS A 84 -32.77 -20.24 -8.06
CA LYS A 84 -33.50 -21.42 -8.54
C LYS A 84 -34.87 -21.01 -9.03
N ASN A 85 -35.33 -21.58 -10.14
CA ASN A 85 -36.61 -21.21 -10.77
C ASN A 85 -36.75 -19.71 -11.02
N ASN A 86 -35.66 -19.05 -11.45
CA ASN A 86 -35.59 -17.60 -11.70
C ASN A 86 -35.90 -16.70 -10.49
N ALA A 87 -35.80 -17.22 -9.27
CA ALA A 87 -35.91 -16.46 -8.03
C ALA A 87 -34.67 -16.69 -7.16
N VAL A 88 -34.25 -15.63 -6.45
CA VAL A 88 -33.21 -15.75 -5.42
C VAL A 88 -33.77 -16.54 -4.24
N ILE A 89 -33.03 -17.53 -3.76
CA ILE A 89 -33.41 -18.35 -2.62
C ILE A 89 -33.26 -17.53 -1.32
N THR A 90 -34.28 -17.56 -0.47
CA THR A 90 -34.25 -16.93 0.86
C THR A 90 -33.08 -17.46 1.69
N GLY A 91 -32.30 -16.55 2.29
CA GLY A 91 -31.08 -16.89 3.03
C GLY A 91 -29.81 -16.88 2.17
N TYR A 92 -29.95 -16.82 0.85
CA TYR A 92 -28.87 -16.63 -0.12
C TYR A 92 -29.09 -15.39 -1.00
N ASP A 93 -29.76 -14.38 -0.44
CA ASP A 93 -29.89 -13.06 -1.04
C ASP A 93 -28.78 -12.18 -0.47
N ASN A 94 -27.71 -12.00 -1.25
CA ASN A 94 -26.52 -11.26 -0.86
C ASN A 94 -25.79 -11.81 0.39
N LEU A 95 -25.60 -13.14 0.47
CA LEU A 95 -24.88 -13.76 1.58
C LEU A 95 -23.41 -13.33 1.57
N CYS A 96 -22.97 -12.62 2.61
CA CYS A 96 -21.58 -12.19 2.75
C CYS A 96 -20.68 -13.39 3.05
N LEU A 97 -19.71 -13.68 2.19
CA LEU A 97 -18.62 -14.59 2.48
C LEU A 97 -17.35 -13.78 2.74
N THR A 98 -16.63 -14.10 3.80
CA THR A 98 -15.36 -13.45 4.16
C THR A 98 -14.20 -14.43 3.98
N LEU A 99 -13.09 -13.96 3.43
CA LEU A 99 -11.86 -14.75 3.32
C LEU A 99 -11.15 -14.80 4.67
N ASP A 100 -11.01 -15.99 5.23
CA ASP A 100 -10.27 -16.22 6.46
C ASP A 100 -8.75 -16.27 6.23
N ALA A 101 -7.98 -16.15 7.32
CA ALA A 101 -6.52 -16.18 7.30
C ALA A 101 -5.92 -17.49 6.74
N ASP A 102 -6.69 -18.58 6.76
CA ASP A 102 -6.28 -19.89 6.21
C ASP A 102 -6.61 -20.04 4.70
N GLY A 103 -7.19 -19.01 4.07
CA GLY A 103 -7.57 -19.02 2.67
C GLY A 103 -8.99 -19.54 2.39
N THR A 104 -9.79 -19.80 3.43
CA THR A 104 -11.16 -20.30 3.29
C THR A 104 -12.17 -19.16 3.20
N TRP A 105 -13.11 -19.23 2.26
CA TRP A 105 -14.26 -18.32 2.21
C TRP A 105 -15.39 -18.84 3.11
N THR A 106 -15.70 -18.13 4.19
CA THR A 106 -16.68 -18.57 5.19
C THR A 106 -17.91 -17.64 5.27
N PRO A 107 -19.11 -18.21 5.46
CA PRO A 107 -20.32 -17.43 5.70
C PRO A 107 -20.34 -16.88 7.13
N PRO A 108 -21.31 -15.99 7.47
CA PRO A 108 -21.43 -15.47 8.82
C PRO A 108 -21.66 -16.58 9.85
N ALA A 109 -21.22 -16.35 11.08
CA ALA A 109 -21.34 -17.34 12.15
C ALA A 109 -22.77 -17.88 12.30
N GLY A 110 -22.90 -19.21 12.36
CA GLY A 110 -24.20 -19.89 12.46
C GLY A 110 -24.91 -20.12 11.13
N VAL A 111 -24.36 -19.67 10.00
CA VAL A 111 -24.86 -19.95 8.65
C VAL A 111 -24.10 -21.14 8.06
N THR A 112 -24.82 -22.08 7.43
CA THR A 112 -24.23 -23.19 6.68
C THR A 112 -24.68 -23.10 5.23
N LEU A 113 -23.72 -23.02 4.30
CA LEU A 113 -24.02 -23.01 2.87
C LEU A 113 -24.30 -24.44 2.38
N THR A 114 -25.50 -24.68 1.86
CA THR A 114 -25.95 -25.99 1.39
C THR A 114 -26.16 -26.03 -0.11
N TYR A 115 -25.98 -27.23 -0.68
CA TYR A 115 -26.33 -27.50 -2.06
C TYR A 115 -27.86 -27.48 -2.27
N GLU A 116 -28.32 -26.70 -3.25
CA GLU A 116 -29.75 -26.49 -3.54
C GLU A 116 -30.26 -27.25 -4.79
N GLY A 117 -29.45 -28.17 -5.34
CA GLY A 117 -29.84 -29.04 -6.47
C GLY A 117 -29.29 -28.58 -7.82
N LYS A 118 -29.46 -29.46 -8.82
CA LYS A 118 -28.82 -29.36 -10.15
C LYS A 118 -29.21 -28.11 -10.95
N ASP A 119 -30.45 -27.66 -10.83
CA ASP A 119 -30.98 -26.49 -11.58
C ASP A 119 -30.75 -25.15 -10.86
N THR A 120 -29.72 -25.10 -10.02
CA THR A 120 -29.37 -23.91 -9.22
C THR A 120 -28.21 -23.17 -9.85
N ARG A 121 -28.34 -21.85 -9.97
CA ARG A 121 -27.27 -20.95 -10.42
C ARG A 121 -26.70 -20.20 -9.22
N TYR A 122 -25.38 -20.15 -9.13
CA TYR A 122 -24.66 -19.44 -8.08
C TYR A 122 -23.96 -18.24 -8.70
N TYR A 123 -24.07 -17.07 -8.09
CA TYR A 123 -23.45 -15.84 -8.57
C TYR A 123 -22.70 -15.18 -7.43
N ALA A 124 -21.53 -14.61 -7.71
CA ALA A 124 -20.76 -13.86 -6.72
C ALA A 124 -20.24 -12.55 -7.29
N TYR A 125 -20.04 -11.56 -6.42
CA TYR A 125 -19.37 -10.32 -6.78
C TYR A 125 -18.46 -9.83 -5.64
N TYR A 126 -17.45 -9.06 -6.02
CA TYR A 126 -16.50 -8.37 -5.15
C TYR A 126 -16.46 -6.89 -5.53
N PRO A 127 -16.27 -5.95 -4.59
CA PRO A 127 -16.32 -6.14 -3.14
C PRO A 127 -17.78 -6.17 -2.64
N TYR A 128 -18.01 -6.85 -1.50
CA TYR A 128 -19.32 -6.93 -0.87
C TYR A 128 -19.92 -5.54 -0.56
N GLN A 129 -21.24 -5.41 -0.75
CA GLN A 129 -22.05 -4.25 -0.35
C GLN A 129 -23.29 -4.72 0.40
N ALA A 130 -23.61 -4.11 1.54
CA ALA A 130 -24.84 -4.46 2.28
C ALA A 130 -26.11 -4.11 1.49
N GLU A 131 -26.13 -2.93 0.85
CA GLU A 131 -27.27 -2.41 0.10
C GLU A 131 -27.27 -2.88 -1.36
N MET A 132 -28.03 -3.94 -1.65
CA MET A 132 -28.12 -4.55 -2.99
C MET A 132 -29.52 -4.55 -3.62
N THR A 133 -30.49 -3.89 -2.98
CA THR A 133 -31.85 -3.75 -3.51
C THR A 133 -31.84 -3.15 -4.92
N GLY A 134 -32.46 -3.85 -5.87
CA GLY A 134 -32.55 -3.42 -7.27
C GLY A 134 -31.25 -3.52 -8.07
N LYS A 135 -30.20 -4.14 -7.53
CA LYS A 135 -28.89 -4.26 -8.20
C LYS A 135 -28.67 -5.59 -8.94
N VAL A 136 -29.63 -6.51 -8.89
CA VAL A 136 -29.54 -7.84 -9.51
C VAL A 136 -30.79 -8.21 -10.31
N THR A 137 -30.63 -9.11 -11.28
CA THR A 137 -31.70 -9.63 -12.15
C THR A 137 -31.80 -11.15 -12.04
N ALA A 138 -32.69 -11.66 -11.19
CA ALA A 138 -32.80 -13.09 -10.89
C ALA A 138 -33.16 -14.00 -12.09
N THR A 139 -33.77 -13.42 -13.13
CA THR A 139 -34.13 -14.15 -14.36
C THR A 139 -32.95 -14.34 -15.32
N ALA A 140 -31.82 -13.67 -15.09
CA ALA A 140 -30.65 -13.79 -15.95
C ALA A 140 -30.01 -15.19 -15.84
N THR A 141 -29.34 -15.60 -16.92
CA THR A 141 -28.72 -16.92 -17.06
C THR A 141 -27.20 -16.90 -16.89
N ASP A 142 -26.59 -15.72 -16.86
CA ASP A 142 -25.15 -15.49 -16.73
C ASP A 142 -24.87 -14.34 -15.73
N ALA A 143 -23.59 -14.15 -15.37
CA ALA A 143 -23.20 -13.12 -14.41
C ALA A 143 -23.38 -11.70 -14.94
N ASP A 144 -23.18 -11.49 -16.26
CA ASP A 144 -23.34 -10.21 -16.94
C ASP A 144 -24.76 -9.69 -16.83
N GLY A 145 -25.75 -10.52 -17.18
CA GLY A 145 -27.15 -10.19 -17.02
C GLY A 145 -27.56 -10.11 -15.55
N PHE A 146 -27.07 -11.01 -14.70
CA PHE A 146 -27.47 -11.04 -13.28
C PHE A 146 -27.04 -9.76 -12.56
N PHE A 147 -25.80 -9.31 -12.73
CA PHE A 147 -25.27 -8.11 -12.10
C PHE A 147 -25.37 -6.85 -12.96
N LYS A 148 -26.06 -6.88 -14.11
CA LYS A 148 -26.17 -5.72 -15.01
C LYS A 148 -26.55 -4.42 -14.28
N PRO A 149 -27.58 -4.38 -13.41
CA PRO A 149 -27.95 -3.15 -12.73
C PRO A 149 -26.86 -2.63 -11.78
N LEU A 150 -26.15 -3.53 -11.06
CA LEU A 150 -24.97 -3.18 -10.25
C LEU A 150 -23.88 -2.55 -11.11
N VAL A 151 -23.52 -3.20 -12.22
CA VAL A 151 -22.43 -2.76 -13.11
C VAL A 151 -22.75 -1.42 -13.78
N ASP A 152 -23.98 -1.25 -14.29
CA ASP A 152 -24.40 -0.01 -14.94
C ASP A 152 -24.36 1.19 -13.98
N GLY A 153 -24.75 0.96 -12.71
CA GLY A 153 -24.73 1.95 -11.64
C GLY A 153 -23.37 2.17 -10.98
N TRP A 154 -22.37 1.34 -11.27
CA TRP A 154 -21.04 1.46 -10.68
C TRP A 154 -20.25 2.59 -11.35
N THR A 155 -19.70 3.47 -10.52
CA THR A 155 -18.80 4.55 -10.95
C THR A 155 -17.69 4.67 -9.92
N PRO A 156 -16.44 4.35 -10.27
CA PRO A 156 -15.30 4.58 -9.38
C PRO A 156 -15.21 6.07 -9.01
N ALA A 157 -14.94 6.34 -7.75
CA ALA A 157 -14.58 7.66 -7.26
C ALA A 157 -13.24 8.12 -7.84
N THR A 158 -13.01 9.43 -7.82
CA THR A 158 -11.75 10.02 -8.26
C THR A 158 -10.61 9.83 -7.25
N ASP A 159 -10.92 9.55 -5.98
CA ASP A 159 -9.94 9.20 -4.96
C ASP A 159 -9.79 7.67 -4.87
N GLN A 160 -8.69 7.17 -5.40
CA GLN A 160 -8.24 5.77 -5.36
C GLN A 160 -6.82 5.69 -4.80
N GLY A 161 -6.35 6.72 -4.08
CA GLY A 161 -4.92 6.95 -3.82
C GLY A 161 -4.22 5.93 -2.92
N ASN A 162 -4.97 5.03 -2.28
CA ASN A 162 -4.45 3.98 -1.42
C ASN A 162 -5.09 2.63 -1.76
N TYR A 163 -4.49 1.55 -1.24
CA TYR A 163 -4.93 0.19 -1.52
C TYR A 163 -6.41 -0.05 -1.17
N THR A 164 -6.85 0.34 0.03
CA THR A 164 -8.24 0.16 0.49
C THR A 164 -9.24 0.91 -0.37
N LYS A 165 -8.93 2.17 -0.73
CA LYS A 165 -9.79 2.98 -1.61
C LYS A 165 -9.87 2.35 -2.99
N TYR A 166 -8.73 1.94 -3.56
CA TYR A 166 -8.67 1.29 -4.87
C TYR A 166 -9.48 -0.02 -4.90
N THR A 167 -9.21 -0.96 -3.98
CA THR A 167 -9.84 -2.29 -3.99
C THR A 167 -11.34 -2.23 -3.72
N SER A 168 -11.80 -1.30 -2.87
CA SER A 168 -13.23 -1.07 -2.63
C SER A 168 -14.01 -0.61 -3.87
N GLN A 169 -13.30 -0.21 -4.94
CA GLN A 169 -13.87 0.30 -6.18
C GLN A 169 -13.66 -0.66 -7.37
N ASP A 170 -12.85 -1.72 -7.19
CA ASP A 170 -12.50 -2.70 -8.22
C ASP A 170 -13.58 -3.79 -8.35
N LEU A 171 -14.72 -3.41 -8.93
CA LEU A 171 -15.86 -4.31 -9.08
C LEU A 171 -15.52 -5.52 -9.97
N MET A 172 -15.76 -6.71 -9.44
CA MET A 172 -15.71 -7.97 -10.17
C MET A 172 -16.97 -8.78 -9.96
N THR A 173 -17.35 -9.58 -10.95
CA THR A 173 -18.51 -10.48 -10.81
C THR A 173 -18.24 -11.80 -11.51
N GLY A 174 -18.89 -12.88 -11.07
CA GLY A 174 -18.76 -14.19 -11.71
C GLY A 174 -19.95 -15.10 -11.45
N MET A 175 -20.02 -16.15 -12.26
CA MET A 175 -20.96 -17.26 -12.10
C MET A 175 -20.19 -18.46 -11.54
N GLY A 176 -20.78 -19.12 -10.55
CA GLY A 176 -20.15 -20.23 -9.84
C GLY A 176 -20.37 -21.56 -10.55
N MET A 177 -19.32 -22.38 -10.55
CA MET A 177 -19.37 -23.77 -10.99
C MET A 177 -19.34 -24.70 -9.77
N ILE A 178 -20.34 -25.58 -9.67
CA ILE A 178 -20.37 -26.60 -8.64
C ILE A 178 -19.76 -27.90 -9.16
N SER A 179 -18.85 -28.49 -8.39
CA SER A 179 -18.16 -29.74 -8.74
C SER A 179 -17.81 -30.54 -7.49
N GLY A 180 -17.44 -31.82 -7.67
CA GLY A 180 -16.92 -32.70 -6.63
C GLY A 180 -17.90 -32.98 -5.50
N TYR A 181 -18.50 -34.17 -5.49
CA TYR A 181 -19.28 -34.66 -4.36
C TYR A 181 -18.52 -35.79 -3.67
N ALA A 182 -17.75 -35.46 -2.64
CA ALA A 182 -17.06 -36.43 -1.78
C ALA A 182 -17.46 -36.18 -0.33
N ASP A 183 -17.75 -37.25 0.43
CA ASP A 183 -18.12 -37.17 1.85
C ASP A 183 -19.25 -36.17 2.18
N LYS A 184 -20.24 -36.04 1.28
CA LYS A 184 -21.35 -35.08 1.37
C LYS A 184 -20.92 -33.60 1.33
N LYS A 185 -19.77 -33.30 0.75
CA LYS A 185 -19.25 -31.95 0.56
C LYS A 185 -19.16 -31.64 -0.94
N TRP A 186 -19.65 -30.46 -1.30
CA TRP A 186 -19.62 -29.89 -2.64
C TRP A 186 -18.56 -28.79 -2.73
N LYS A 187 -17.91 -28.63 -3.89
CA LYS A 187 -17.01 -27.50 -4.15
C LYS A 187 -17.67 -26.50 -5.10
N LEU A 188 -17.83 -25.26 -4.65
CA LEU A 188 -18.30 -24.14 -5.46
C LEU A 188 -17.11 -23.25 -5.82
N THR A 189 -16.83 -23.11 -7.10
CA THR A 189 -15.70 -22.30 -7.59
C THR A 189 -16.21 -21.11 -8.39
N PHE A 190 -15.69 -19.93 -8.09
CA PHE A 190 -15.96 -18.70 -8.83
C PHE A 190 -14.70 -18.22 -9.55
N SER A 191 -14.84 -17.93 -10.83
CA SER A 191 -13.94 -17.03 -11.58
C SER A 191 -14.63 -15.68 -11.67
N LEU A 192 -14.03 -14.65 -11.07
CA LEU A 192 -14.55 -13.30 -11.10
C LEU A 192 -13.83 -12.50 -12.19
N SER A 193 -14.60 -11.75 -12.98
CA SER A 193 -14.08 -10.87 -14.02
C SER A 193 -14.31 -9.41 -13.64
N HIS A 194 -13.27 -8.58 -13.83
CA HIS A 194 -13.32 -7.14 -13.61
C HIS A 194 -14.36 -6.44 -14.50
N ARG A 195 -15.07 -5.47 -13.91
CA ARG A 195 -16.14 -4.72 -14.58
C ARG A 195 -15.73 -3.32 -14.99
N MET A 196 -14.69 -2.78 -14.38
CA MET A 196 -14.06 -1.53 -14.78
C MET A 196 -12.93 -1.78 -15.78
N THR A 197 -12.41 -0.71 -16.37
CA THR A 197 -11.15 -0.75 -17.13
C THR A 197 -10.06 -0.01 -16.36
N LEU A 198 -8.80 -0.39 -16.58
CA LEU A 198 -7.67 0.07 -15.80
C LEU A 198 -6.73 0.94 -16.64
N ALA A 199 -6.61 2.22 -16.29
CA ALA A 199 -5.60 3.10 -16.84
C ALA A 199 -4.33 3.00 -15.98
N PHE A 200 -3.24 2.52 -16.58
CA PHE A 200 -1.92 2.62 -15.97
C PHE A 200 -1.27 3.93 -16.41
N ILE A 201 -0.83 4.74 -15.46
CA ILE A 201 -0.09 5.97 -15.73
C ILE A 201 1.37 5.68 -15.41
N LYS A 202 2.22 5.75 -16.44
CA LYS A 202 3.64 5.48 -16.33
C LYS A 202 4.38 6.81 -16.35
N THR A 203 5.05 7.12 -15.25
CA THR A 203 5.93 8.29 -15.11
C THR A 203 7.35 7.84 -14.85
N SER A 204 8.35 8.64 -15.24
CA SER A 204 9.74 8.33 -14.89
C SER A 204 9.91 8.18 -13.39
N CYS A 205 10.61 7.16 -12.92
CA CYS A 205 10.87 6.98 -11.49
C CYS A 205 12.16 6.19 -11.26
N THR A 206 12.67 6.24 -10.03
CA THR A 206 13.69 5.30 -9.57
C THR A 206 13.07 4.35 -8.56
N ILE A 207 13.19 3.05 -8.81
CA ILE A 207 12.80 1.99 -7.88
C ILE A 207 14.07 1.44 -7.24
N TYR A 208 14.14 1.57 -5.92
CA TYR A 208 15.14 0.94 -5.07
C TYR A 208 14.65 -0.47 -4.71
N GLU A 209 15.32 -1.48 -5.25
CA GLU A 209 15.18 -2.87 -4.83
C GLU A 209 16.14 -3.11 -3.66
N PHE A 210 15.58 -3.22 -2.46
CA PHE A 210 16.40 -3.41 -1.27
C PHE A 210 16.89 -4.84 -1.15
N THR A 211 18.19 -5.01 -0.88
CA THR A 211 18.79 -6.32 -0.59
C THR A 211 18.48 -6.81 0.83
N ASN A 212 18.01 -5.90 1.70
CA ASN A 212 17.57 -6.23 3.05
C ASN A 212 16.38 -7.18 2.98
N ALA A 213 16.46 -8.31 3.67
CA ALA A 213 15.34 -9.26 3.73
C ALA A 213 14.07 -8.54 4.23
N SER A 214 12.95 -8.81 3.57
CA SER A 214 11.59 -8.38 3.95
C SER A 214 11.25 -6.89 3.80
N LEU A 215 12.16 -6.02 3.32
CA LEU A 215 11.77 -4.66 2.96
C LEU A 215 11.15 -4.65 1.56
N PRO A 216 9.98 -4.02 1.37
CA PRO A 216 9.42 -3.81 0.04
C PRO A 216 10.30 -2.83 -0.76
N ASN A 217 10.10 -2.82 -2.07
CA ASN A 217 10.73 -1.82 -2.94
C ASN A 217 10.34 -0.41 -2.50
N TYR A 218 11.27 0.53 -2.64
CA TYR A 218 11.03 1.97 -2.41
C TYR A 218 11.08 2.73 -3.73
N ILE A 219 10.21 3.71 -3.90
CA ILE A 219 10.09 4.45 -5.16
C ILE A 219 10.29 5.95 -4.96
N VAL A 220 11.12 6.51 -5.83
CA VAL A 220 11.33 7.95 -5.99
C VAL A 220 10.61 8.39 -7.25
N PRO A 221 9.45 9.07 -7.13
CA PRO A 221 8.70 9.59 -8.26
C PRO A 221 9.40 10.82 -8.88
N PRO A 222 8.91 11.35 -10.03
CA PRO A 222 9.33 12.66 -10.49
C PRO A 222 9.09 13.73 -9.42
N MET A 223 9.98 14.72 -9.36
CA MET A 223 9.84 15.84 -8.44
C MET A 223 8.52 16.59 -8.68
N ASN A 224 7.78 16.88 -7.60
CA ASN A 224 6.50 17.58 -7.64
C ASN A 224 5.45 16.93 -8.57
N LEU A 225 5.44 15.60 -8.67
CA LEU A 225 4.38 14.88 -9.37
C LEU A 225 3.03 15.15 -8.69
N ALA A 226 2.05 15.59 -9.46
CA ALA A 226 0.69 15.85 -9.01
C ALA A 226 -0.32 15.38 -10.06
N PHE A 227 -1.46 14.90 -9.57
CA PHE A 227 -2.62 14.49 -10.36
C PHE A 227 -3.77 15.47 -10.08
N ASP A 228 -4.33 16.07 -11.13
CA ASP A 228 -5.26 17.19 -10.98
C ASP A 228 -6.70 16.65 -10.86
N GLY A 229 -7.24 16.63 -9.64
CA GLY A 229 -8.63 16.25 -9.36
C GLY A 229 -8.90 14.76 -9.22
N PHE A 230 -7.86 13.92 -9.22
CA PHE A 230 -7.93 12.48 -8.95
C PHE A 230 -6.69 11.99 -8.22
N ALA A 231 -6.77 10.83 -7.57
CA ALA A 231 -5.66 10.21 -6.86
C ALA A 231 -5.56 8.74 -7.28
N PRO A 232 -4.58 8.35 -8.11
CA PRO A 232 -4.40 6.97 -8.53
C PRO A 232 -3.57 6.18 -7.51
N PHE A 233 -3.75 4.86 -7.46
CA PHE A 233 -3.02 3.96 -6.56
C PHE A 233 -1.64 3.59 -7.11
N LEU A 234 -0.56 3.83 -6.35
CA LEU A 234 0.79 3.50 -6.79
C LEU A 234 1.15 2.01 -6.60
N SER A 235 1.45 1.32 -7.69
CA SER A 235 2.03 -0.03 -7.70
C SER A 235 3.56 0.05 -7.71
N VAL A 236 4.14 -0.02 -6.52
CA VAL A 236 5.58 0.18 -6.29
C VAL A 236 6.44 -0.88 -6.98
N ASP A 237 5.93 -2.10 -7.14
CA ASP A 237 6.58 -3.22 -7.83
C ASP A 237 6.79 -2.98 -9.33
N LYS A 238 6.01 -2.08 -9.94
CA LYS A 238 6.06 -1.78 -11.38
C LYS A 238 6.38 -0.32 -11.70
N GLY A 239 6.33 0.57 -10.71
CA GLY A 239 6.45 2.01 -10.93
C GLY A 239 5.29 2.59 -11.74
N LEU A 240 4.10 2.00 -11.59
CA LEU A 240 2.89 2.37 -12.33
C LEU A 240 1.80 2.86 -11.37
N TYR A 241 1.11 3.91 -11.74
CA TYR A 241 -0.11 4.35 -11.04
C TYR A 241 -1.32 3.68 -11.68
N ARG A 242 -2.16 3.06 -10.86
CA ARG A 242 -3.41 2.38 -11.23
C ARG A 242 -4.60 3.31 -11.04
N PHE A 243 -5.43 3.41 -12.06
CA PHE A 243 -6.67 4.16 -11.96
C PHE A 243 -7.81 3.45 -12.68
N LEU A 244 -8.81 3.03 -11.89
CA LEU A 244 -10.03 2.41 -12.38
C LEU A 244 -10.91 3.48 -13.02
N VAL A 245 -11.36 3.22 -14.23
CA VAL A 245 -12.32 4.07 -14.93
C VAL A 245 -13.45 3.23 -15.49
N LYS A 246 -14.59 3.88 -15.74
CA LYS A 246 -15.71 3.23 -16.43
C LYS A 246 -15.30 2.89 -17.86
N PRO A 247 -15.62 1.69 -18.38
CA PRO A 247 -15.39 1.37 -19.79
C PRO A 247 -16.02 2.40 -20.72
N GLY A 248 -15.27 2.82 -21.74
CA GLY A 248 -15.68 3.86 -22.69
C GLY A 248 -15.67 5.29 -22.13
N SER A 249 -15.02 5.53 -20.98
CA SER A 249 -14.86 6.88 -20.42
C SER A 249 -14.22 7.84 -21.43
N THR A 250 -14.73 9.07 -21.46
CA THR A 250 -14.23 10.18 -22.29
C THR A 250 -13.70 11.35 -21.45
N THR A 251 -13.59 11.16 -20.14
CA THR A 251 -13.06 12.17 -19.22
C THR A 251 -11.56 12.31 -19.39
N SER A 252 -11.09 13.52 -19.71
CA SER A 252 -9.66 13.84 -19.75
C SER A 252 -9.08 13.84 -18.34
N LEU A 253 -7.91 13.24 -18.17
CA LEU A 253 -7.14 13.21 -16.93
C LEU A 253 -5.86 14.02 -17.13
N GLU A 254 -5.54 14.85 -16.15
CA GLU A 254 -4.45 15.82 -16.23
C GLU A 254 -3.56 15.74 -14.99
N GLY A 255 -2.31 16.13 -15.16
CA GLY A 255 -1.40 16.28 -14.04
C GLY A 255 -0.14 16.99 -14.46
N SER A 256 0.80 17.07 -13.53
CA SER A 256 2.06 17.76 -13.77
C SER A 256 3.21 17.20 -12.95
N TYR A 257 4.42 17.47 -13.40
CA TYR A 257 5.66 17.16 -12.70
C TYR A 257 6.73 18.21 -12.99
N THR A 258 7.83 18.22 -12.25
CA THR A 258 9.01 19.03 -12.56
C THR A 258 10.03 18.17 -13.29
N ASP A 259 10.39 18.60 -14.50
CA ASP A 259 11.39 17.93 -15.33
C ASP A 259 12.78 18.05 -14.70
N ALA A 260 13.42 16.92 -14.41
CA ALA A 260 14.70 16.89 -13.71
C ALA A 260 15.86 17.51 -14.53
N THR A 261 15.76 17.51 -15.86
CA THR A 261 16.80 18.03 -16.75
C THR A 261 16.73 19.56 -16.84
N THR A 262 15.51 20.10 -16.90
CA THR A 262 15.28 21.54 -17.13
C THR A 262 14.86 22.32 -15.89
N GLY A 263 14.45 21.64 -14.82
CA GLY A 263 13.88 22.23 -13.62
C GLY A 263 12.50 22.89 -13.82
N ARG A 264 11.86 22.69 -14.98
CA ARG A 264 10.59 23.35 -15.32
C ARG A 264 9.40 22.44 -15.05
N LYS A 265 8.28 23.04 -14.63
CA LYS A 265 6.99 22.35 -14.52
C LYS A 265 6.52 21.95 -15.93
N ARG A 266 6.14 20.69 -16.10
CA ARG A 266 5.53 20.11 -17.30
C ARG A 266 4.16 19.54 -16.95
N GLY A 267 3.18 19.72 -17.82
CA GLY A 267 1.86 19.11 -17.70
C GLY A 267 1.71 17.93 -18.64
N PHE A 268 0.89 16.96 -18.25
CA PHE A 268 0.48 15.84 -19.09
C PHE A 268 -1.04 15.73 -19.10
N THR A 269 -1.58 15.20 -20.20
CA THR A 269 -3.02 14.98 -20.38
C THR A 269 -3.24 13.72 -21.20
N PHE A 270 -4.24 12.93 -20.83
CA PHE A 270 -4.66 11.76 -21.59
C PHE A 270 -6.14 11.46 -21.34
N THR A 271 -6.78 10.74 -22.26
CA THR A 271 -8.16 10.28 -22.10
C THR A 271 -8.17 8.76 -22.10
N PRO A 272 -8.70 8.11 -21.04
CA PRO A 272 -8.69 6.67 -20.93
C PRO A 272 -9.83 6.00 -21.71
N THR A 273 -9.80 6.14 -23.04
CA THR A 273 -10.82 5.63 -23.96
C THR A 273 -10.69 4.11 -24.18
N ILE A 274 -10.83 3.32 -23.12
CA ILE A 274 -10.76 1.85 -23.20
C ILE A 274 -12.20 1.31 -23.19
N PRO A 275 -12.72 0.76 -24.30
CA PRO A 275 -14.15 0.46 -24.44
C PRO A 275 -14.60 -0.75 -23.62
N ASP A 276 -13.71 -1.69 -23.37
CA ASP A 276 -14.05 -3.01 -22.81
C ASP A 276 -13.69 -3.10 -21.31
N ALA A 277 -14.60 -3.71 -20.55
CA ALA A 277 -14.34 -4.08 -19.16
C ALA A 277 -13.22 -5.12 -19.05
N GLY A 278 -12.51 -5.12 -17.91
CA GLY A 278 -11.41 -6.05 -17.67
C GLY A 278 -10.22 -5.85 -18.59
N LYS A 279 -10.16 -4.71 -19.31
CA LYS A 279 -9.00 -4.32 -20.11
C LYS A 279 -8.16 -3.26 -19.43
N TYR A 280 -6.89 -3.16 -19.80
CA TYR A 280 -6.01 -2.07 -19.39
C TYR A 280 -5.30 -1.40 -20.57
N LYS A 281 -4.84 -0.17 -20.37
CA LYS A 281 -3.92 0.54 -21.27
C LYS A 281 -2.88 1.31 -20.47
N ILE A 282 -1.64 1.36 -20.98
CA ILE A 282 -0.56 2.13 -20.38
C ILE A 282 -0.46 3.50 -21.07
N TYR A 283 -0.55 4.56 -20.26
CA TYR A 283 -0.36 5.93 -20.66
C TYR A 283 1.05 6.36 -20.24
N ASP A 284 1.95 6.37 -21.22
CA ASP A 284 3.35 6.74 -21.03
C ASP A 284 3.50 8.27 -21.01
N VAL A 285 3.87 8.83 -19.86
CA VAL A 285 4.11 10.26 -19.69
C VAL A 285 5.55 10.56 -20.10
N ASP A 286 5.69 11.22 -21.26
CA ASP A 286 6.95 11.76 -21.76
C ASP A 286 8.07 10.72 -21.98
N ASN A 287 7.72 9.54 -22.47
CA ASN A 287 8.64 8.41 -22.65
C ASN A 287 9.32 8.03 -21.33
N ALA A 288 8.50 7.90 -20.31
CA ALA A 288 8.85 7.59 -18.93
C ALA A 288 9.87 6.45 -18.83
N VAL A 289 10.93 6.73 -18.06
CA VAL A 289 12.00 5.77 -17.77
C VAL A 289 11.88 5.29 -16.33
N VAL A 290 11.69 3.98 -16.15
CA VAL A 290 11.73 3.32 -14.84
C VAL A 290 13.15 2.81 -14.62
N THR A 291 13.85 3.41 -13.65
CA THR A 291 15.23 3.05 -13.31
C THR A 291 15.23 2.13 -12.10
N TRP A 292 15.81 0.94 -12.23
CA TRP A 292 15.98 0.01 -11.12
C TRP A 292 17.37 0.19 -10.49
N LYS A 293 17.43 0.27 -9.16
CA LYS A 293 18.66 0.33 -8.38
C LYS A 293 18.61 -0.69 -7.27
N THR A 294 19.55 -1.64 -7.27
CA THR A 294 19.79 -2.48 -6.09
C THR A 294 20.49 -1.65 -5.02
N HIS A 295 19.98 -1.67 -3.79
CA HIS A 295 20.55 -0.91 -2.67
C HIS A 295 20.46 -1.71 -1.37
N THR A 296 21.48 -1.66 -0.53
CA THR A 296 21.37 -2.19 0.84
C THR A 296 21.06 -1.02 1.75
N LEU A 297 19.80 -0.86 2.16
CA LEU A 297 19.40 0.20 3.07
C LEU A 297 20.07 -0.03 4.42
N GLN A 298 20.75 0.99 4.93
CA GLN A 298 21.43 0.91 6.20
C GLN A 298 21.35 2.22 7.00
N VAL A 299 21.55 2.11 8.31
CA VAL A 299 21.72 3.27 9.17
C VAL A 299 22.97 4.01 8.73
N GLY A 300 22.85 5.32 8.57
CA GLY A 300 23.91 6.19 8.07
C GLY A 300 23.73 6.61 6.61
N ASP A 301 22.83 5.98 5.85
CA ASP A 301 22.57 6.36 4.46
C ASP A 301 22.10 7.82 4.39
N PHE A 302 22.54 8.52 3.34
CA PHE A 302 22.16 9.90 3.08
C PHE A 302 20.82 9.93 2.37
N PHE A 303 19.88 10.69 2.93
CA PHE A 303 18.56 10.90 2.36
C PHE A 303 18.51 12.25 1.65
N MET A 304 18.26 12.21 0.34
CA MET A 304 18.27 13.38 -0.53
C MET A 304 16.89 14.05 -0.56
N GLN A 305 16.86 15.30 -1.01
CA GLN A 305 15.65 16.11 -1.04
C GLN A 305 14.55 15.47 -1.91
N ASP A 306 14.93 14.88 -3.03
CA ASP A 306 14.01 14.15 -3.93
C ASP A 306 13.54 12.81 -3.36
N GLY A 307 14.07 12.38 -2.22
CA GLY A 307 13.82 11.08 -1.61
C GLY A 307 14.79 10.00 -2.04
N SER A 308 15.75 10.29 -2.94
CA SER A 308 16.78 9.31 -3.29
C SER A 308 17.73 9.01 -2.13
N LEU A 309 18.33 7.83 -2.19
CA LEU A 309 19.26 7.31 -1.19
C LEU A 309 20.66 7.22 -1.78
N VAL A 310 21.65 7.65 -1.01
CA VAL A 310 23.07 7.41 -1.26
C VAL A 310 23.66 6.67 -0.07
N ALA A 311 24.43 5.61 -0.35
CA ALA A 311 24.95 4.73 0.68
C ALA A 311 25.93 5.44 1.62
N GLU A 312 25.94 5.05 2.89
CA GLU A 312 26.72 5.66 3.96
C GLU A 312 28.25 5.63 3.75
N ASP A 313 28.74 4.72 2.90
CA ASP A 313 30.16 4.55 2.57
C ASP A 313 30.61 5.42 1.39
N GLN A 314 29.68 6.05 0.68
CA GLN A 314 29.98 6.93 -0.44
C GLN A 314 30.49 8.30 0.04
N THR A 315 31.31 8.91 -0.81
CA THR A 315 31.72 10.31 -0.65
C THR A 315 30.79 11.17 -1.51
N LEU A 316 30.00 12.02 -0.86
CA LEU A 316 29.10 12.92 -1.57
C LEU A 316 29.88 14.03 -2.28
N THR A 317 29.51 14.29 -3.52
CA THR A 317 29.88 15.52 -4.26
C THR A 317 29.27 16.76 -3.60
N ASP A 318 29.79 17.94 -3.90
CA ASP A 318 29.24 19.21 -3.37
C ASP A 318 27.75 19.39 -3.72
N GLU A 319 27.36 18.94 -4.92
CA GLU A 319 25.95 18.98 -5.36
C GLU A 319 25.07 18.02 -4.56
N GLU A 320 25.54 16.80 -4.27
CA GLU A 320 24.82 15.84 -3.44
C GLU A 320 24.75 16.29 -1.98
N GLN A 321 25.81 16.90 -1.44
CA GLN A 321 25.76 17.48 -0.10
C GLN A 321 24.69 18.57 0.00
N ALA A 322 24.55 19.42 -1.03
CA ALA A 322 23.53 20.45 -1.08
C ALA A 322 22.09 19.89 -1.18
N LYS A 323 21.94 18.68 -1.75
CA LYS A 323 20.65 17.98 -1.86
C LYS A 323 20.36 17.06 -0.68
N CYS A 324 21.35 16.71 0.15
CA CYS A 324 21.14 15.91 1.35
C CYS A 324 20.31 16.68 2.38
N ILE A 325 19.23 16.07 2.87
CA ILE A 325 18.33 16.70 3.84
C ILE A 325 18.30 15.98 5.19
N GLY A 326 18.89 14.79 5.26
CA GLY A 326 18.97 14.02 6.49
C GLY A 326 19.72 12.72 6.37
N ILE A 327 19.86 12.03 7.51
CA ILE A 327 20.56 10.75 7.64
C ILE A 327 19.59 9.69 8.11
N VAL A 328 19.56 8.53 7.46
CA VAL A 328 18.78 7.37 7.91
C VAL A 328 19.31 6.91 9.28
N TYR A 329 18.48 6.94 10.32
CA TYR A 329 18.90 6.55 11.69
C TYR A 329 18.30 5.23 12.16
N ARG A 330 17.23 4.75 11.49
CA ARG A 330 16.57 3.47 11.76
C ARG A 330 15.96 2.93 10.47
N ILE A 331 15.91 1.60 10.36
CA ILE A 331 15.38 0.85 9.23
C ILE A 331 14.16 0.04 9.69
N GLY A 332 13.18 -0.10 8.81
CA GLY A 332 11.96 -0.86 9.02
C GLY A 332 11.00 -0.21 10.00
N THR A 333 9.84 -0.83 10.16
CA THR A 333 8.76 -0.36 11.01
C THR A 333 9.16 -0.28 12.48
N GLY A 334 8.83 0.85 13.09
CA GLY A 334 9.00 1.14 14.49
C GLY A 334 8.07 0.39 15.42
N ASP A 335 8.45 0.26 16.69
CA ASP A 335 7.60 -0.38 17.69
C ASP A 335 6.30 0.43 17.85
N SER A 336 5.16 -0.26 17.73
CA SER A 336 3.81 0.33 17.73
C SER A 336 3.50 1.26 16.56
N ASP A 337 4.41 1.41 15.59
CA ASP A 337 4.16 2.19 14.39
C ASP A 337 3.59 1.31 13.28
N ALA A 338 2.87 1.94 12.36
CA ALA A 338 2.19 1.27 11.27
C ALA A 338 1.82 2.29 10.17
N VAL A 339 1.65 1.82 8.94
CA VAL A 339 1.44 2.68 7.76
C VAL A 339 0.19 3.54 7.91
N GLU A 340 -0.87 3.02 8.55
CA GLU A 340 -2.11 3.73 8.82
C GLU A 340 -1.96 5.00 9.67
N ASN A 341 -0.84 5.15 10.38
CA ASN A 341 -0.58 6.37 11.14
C ASN A 341 -0.27 7.59 10.25
N TYR A 342 0.02 7.40 8.96
CA TYR A 342 0.60 8.40 8.07
C TYR A 342 -0.38 9.05 7.08
N GLU A 343 -1.69 9.01 7.34
CA GLU A 343 -2.71 9.73 6.54
C GLU A 343 -2.61 9.42 5.03
N ASP A 344 -2.47 8.15 4.65
CA ASP A 344 -2.31 7.66 3.27
C ASP A 344 -1.03 8.14 2.53
N LYS A 345 -0.11 8.83 3.21
CA LYS A 345 1.11 9.35 2.57
C LYS A 345 2.13 8.27 2.20
N LEU A 346 2.10 7.14 2.90
CA LEU A 346 3.05 6.05 2.76
C LEU A 346 2.31 4.77 2.39
N THR A 347 2.96 3.91 1.59
CA THR A 347 2.50 2.55 1.30
C THR A 347 3.25 1.50 2.12
N ALA A 348 4.42 1.84 2.64
CA ALA A 348 5.26 1.05 3.52
C ALA A 348 6.13 1.96 4.39
N ILE A 349 6.71 1.42 5.47
CA ILE A 349 7.70 2.09 6.30
C ILE A 349 9.06 1.43 6.04
N HIS A 350 9.93 2.12 5.33
CA HIS A 350 11.28 1.66 5.02
C HIS A 350 12.27 2.07 6.11
N GLY A 351 12.03 3.22 6.75
CA GLY A 351 12.82 3.68 7.87
C GLY A 351 12.55 5.11 8.25
N TYR A 352 13.48 5.66 9.04
CA TYR A 352 13.36 6.98 9.63
C TYR A 352 14.63 7.79 9.40
N VAL A 353 14.43 9.07 9.07
CA VAL A 353 15.49 10.01 8.69
C VAL A 353 15.57 11.13 9.72
N LEU A 354 16.80 11.46 10.13
CA LEU A 354 17.12 12.52 11.07
C LEU A 354 17.48 13.80 10.29
N ALA A 355 16.85 14.92 10.65
CA ALA A 355 17.18 16.22 10.09
C ALA A 355 18.65 16.62 10.36
N LEU A 356 19.25 17.38 9.45
CA LEU A 356 20.64 17.85 9.58
C LEU A 356 20.82 18.92 10.67
N GLN A 357 19.78 19.70 10.95
CA GLN A 357 19.80 20.78 11.95
C GLN A 357 18.90 20.50 13.13
N GLN A 358 19.05 21.33 14.16
CA GLN A 358 18.29 21.29 15.40
C GLN A 358 18.12 22.71 15.95
N SER A 359 17.18 22.92 16.87
CA SER A 359 16.96 24.22 17.50
C SER A 359 16.54 24.07 18.95
N GLU A 360 17.06 24.91 19.84
CA GLU A 360 16.59 24.98 21.22
C GLU A 360 15.18 25.57 21.27
N GLN A 361 14.22 24.77 21.73
CA GLN A 361 12.82 25.16 21.80
C GLN A 361 12.26 24.82 23.17
N THR A 362 11.29 25.60 23.63
CA THR A 362 10.40 25.15 24.70
C THR A 362 9.40 24.16 24.14
N TRP A 363 8.99 23.18 24.93
CA TRP A 363 8.02 22.18 24.49
C TRP A 363 6.67 22.82 24.15
N GLY A 364 6.12 23.64 25.07
CA GLY A 364 4.89 24.37 24.83
C GLY A 364 3.92 24.41 26.01
N ASP A 365 2.64 24.45 25.68
CA ASP A 365 1.52 24.60 26.59
C ASP A 365 1.48 23.52 27.69
N ALA A 366 1.23 23.95 28.94
CA ALA A 366 1.23 23.11 30.14
C ALA A 366 -0.15 22.92 30.78
N SER A 367 -1.23 23.24 30.05
CA SER A 367 -2.60 23.10 30.57
C SER A 367 -3.07 21.66 30.61
N ASP A 368 -2.59 20.81 29.69
CA ASP A 368 -2.95 19.39 29.59
C ASP A 368 -1.80 18.54 29.02
N VAL A 369 -2.07 17.25 28.79
CA VAL A 369 -1.29 16.32 27.97
C VAL A 369 -1.87 16.28 26.56
N PHE A 370 -1.03 16.48 25.54
CA PHE A 370 -1.45 16.64 24.14
C PHE A 370 -0.92 15.53 23.20
N GLY A 371 0.26 15.00 23.49
CA GLY A 371 0.94 13.96 22.73
C GLY A 371 0.72 12.54 23.29
N ILE A 372 1.29 11.57 22.59
CA ILE A 372 1.23 10.14 22.94
C ILE A 372 2.62 9.50 22.94
N GLY A 373 2.68 8.18 23.12
CA GLY A 373 3.94 7.42 23.04
C GLY A 373 4.82 7.61 24.28
N LYS A 374 4.27 7.38 25.47
CA LYS A 374 5.05 7.46 26.74
C LYS A 374 6.03 6.31 26.92
N SER A 375 5.83 5.19 26.23
CA SER A 375 6.76 4.06 26.23
C SER A 375 8.10 4.49 25.67
N SER A 376 9.20 4.07 26.29
CA SER A 376 10.56 4.32 25.83
C SER A 376 10.87 3.70 24.48
N THR A 377 10.01 2.84 23.93
CA THR A 377 10.22 2.21 22.62
C THR A 377 9.22 2.67 21.56
N ALA A 378 8.12 3.31 21.94
CA ALA A 378 7.06 3.67 20.98
C ALA A 378 7.56 4.67 19.94
N GLU A 379 7.26 4.41 18.67
CA GLU A 379 7.64 5.25 17.53
C GLU A 379 6.45 5.96 16.88
N LEU A 380 5.58 6.53 17.71
CA LEU A 380 4.34 7.20 17.30
C LEU A 380 4.52 8.71 17.03
N GLY A 381 5.72 9.15 16.63
CA GLY A 381 6.08 10.57 16.51
C GLY A 381 5.18 11.36 15.57
N TYR A 382 4.88 10.81 14.41
CA TYR A 382 4.00 11.46 13.45
C TYR A 382 2.61 11.67 14.04
N LYS A 383 1.98 10.60 14.55
CA LYS A 383 0.66 10.66 15.20
C LYS A 383 0.62 11.62 16.39
N SER A 384 1.63 11.57 17.26
CA SER A 384 1.77 12.51 18.39
C SER A 384 1.86 13.96 17.91
N THR A 385 2.62 14.22 16.86
CA THR A 385 2.74 15.54 16.21
C THR A 385 1.39 16.02 15.70
N ARG A 386 0.61 15.15 15.04
CA ARG A 386 -0.73 15.51 14.53
C ARG A 386 -1.68 15.89 15.66
N MET A 387 -1.65 15.18 16.79
CA MET A 387 -2.45 15.51 17.97
C MET A 387 -2.07 16.86 18.57
N ILE A 388 -0.76 17.13 18.72
CA ILE A 388 -0.26 18.43 19.21
C ILE A 388 -0.66 19.57 18.25
N MET A 389 -0.53 19.36 16.93
CA MET A 389 -0.95 20.33 15.92
C MET A 389 -2.46 20.60 15.97
N ALA A 390 -3.29 19.58 16.18
CA ALA A 390 -4.73 19.74 16.32
C ALA A 390 -5.07 20.60 17.56
N ALA A 391 -4.36 20.40 18.67
CA ALA A 391 -4.53 21.23 19.87
C ALA A 391 -4.07 22.69 19.68
N ALA A 392 -3.18 22.96 18.71
CA ALA A 392 -2.69 24.28 18.36
C ALA A 392 -3.60 25.03 17.36
N ALA A 393 -4.53 24.33 16.70
CA ALA A 393 -5.26 24.84 15.54
C ALA A 393 -6.14 26.07 15.84
N ASP A 394 -6.64 26.21 17.07
CA ASP A 394 -7.45 27.36 17.50
C ASP A 394 -6.63 28.60 17.89
N GLY A 395 -5.29 28.50 17.87
CA GLY A 395 -4.36 29.59 18.22
C GLY A 395 -4.26 29.89 19.71
N SER A 396 -4.99 29.19 20.59
CA SER A 396 -4.96 29.42 22.05
C SER A 396 -3.73 28.84 22.74
N LYS A 397 -3.05 27.88 22.09
CA LYS A 397 -1.92 27.13 22.64
C LYS A 397 -0.71 27.25 21.73
N SER A 398 0.47 27.18 22.34
CA SER A 398 1.75 27.29 21.63
C SER A 398 2.62 26.06 21.88
N PHE A 399 3.17 25.49 20.81
CA PHE A 399 4.09 24.35 20.86
C PHE A 399 5.33 24.62 20.00
N PRO A 400 6.28 25.44 20.48
CA PRO A 400 7.42 25.89 19.67
C PRO A 400 8.29 24.74 19.13
N ALA A 401 8.56 23.71 19.94
CA ALA A 401 9.31 22.53 19.50
C ALA A 401 8.61 21.77 18.37
N CYS A 402 7.31 21.51 18.51
CA CYS A 402 6.51 20.86 17.49
C CYS A 402 6.45 21.70 16.20
N SER A 403 6.24 23.01 16.33
CA SER A 403 6.18 23.93 15.20
C SER A 403 7.52 24.00 14.45
N TYR A 404 8.64 24.05 15.17
CA TYR A 404 9.98 24.00 14.57
C TYR A 404 10.18 22.72 13.75
N CYS A 405 9.82 21.56 14.31
CA CYS A 405 9.99 20.29 13.61
C CYS A 405 9.14 20.18 12.35
N VAL A 406 7.86 20.55 12.41
CA VAL A 406 6.94 20.45 11.26
C VAL A 406 7.30 21.44 10.15
N ASN A 407 7.79 22.63 10.51
CA ASN A 407 8.17 23.67 9.56
C ASN A 407 9.64 23.60 9.14
N TYR A 408 10.34 22.52 9.49
CA TYR A 408 11.75 22.36 9.15
C TYR A 408 11.96 22.30 7.64
N THR A 409 12.99 23.00 7.17
CA THR A 409 13.39 23.04 5.78
C THR A 409 14.85 22.58 5.63
N PRO A 410 15.23 22.00 4.48
CA PRO A 410 14.40 21.71 3.30
C PRO A 410 13.35 20.59 3.52
N VAL A 411 12.24 20.67 2.78
CA VAL A 411 11.19 19.63 2.77
C VAL A 411 11.50 18.62 1.66
N SER A 412 11.26 17.33 1.92
CA SER A 412 11.37 16.29 0.90
C SER A 412 10.31 16.48 -0.19
N THR A 413 10.70 16.29 -1.45
CA THR A 413 9.79 16.21 -2.60
C THR A 413 9.47 14.76 -3.00
N GLY A 414 10.01 13.78 -2.25
CA GLY A 414 9.71 12.36 -2.40
C GLY A 414 8.51 11.90 -1.54
N ILE A 415 8.21 10.60 -1.59
CA ILE A 415 7.13 9.99 -0.82
C ILE A 415 7.58 9.82 0.63
N THR A 416 7.16 10.73 1.50
CA THR A 416 7.52 10.72 2.93
C THR A 416 6.35 11.20 3.79
N SER A 417 6.47 11.03 5.11
CA SER A 417 5.54 11.64 6.07
C SER A 417 5.57 13.18 6.08
N GLY A 418 6.66 13.78 5.59
CA GLY A 418 7.12 15.11 5.97
C GLY A 418 7.75 15.13 7.37
N TRP A 419 8.39 16.24 7.75
CA TRP A 419 9.04 16.38 9.05
C TRP A 419 8.02 16.42 10.19
N TYR A 420 8.34 15.76 11.31
CA TYR A 420 7.52 15.72 12.52
C TYR A 420 8.37 15.71 13.79
N TYR A 421 7.71 15.90 14.94
CA TYR A 421 8.33 15.96 16.25
C TYR A 421 8.41 14.55 16.89
N PRO A 422 9.62 13.96 17.00
CA PRO A 422 9.78 12.55 17.37
C PRO A 422 9.27 12.23 18.78
N THR A 423 8.75 11.02 18.96
CA THR A 423 8.48 10.43 20.28
C THR A 423 9.78 10.04 21.00
N ILE A 424 9.70 9.80 22.30
CA ILE A 424 10.87 9.46 23.11
C ILE A 424 11.61 8.19 22.64
N GLY A 425 10.90 7.23 22.05
CA GLY A 425 11.54 6.04 21.45
C GLY A 425 12.40 6.41 20.25
N GLN A 426 11.87 7.24 19.35
CA GLN A 426 12.60 7.73 18.18
C GLN A 426 13.79 8.61 18.59
N VAL A 427 13.62 9.48 19.59
CA VAL A 427 14.73 10.28 20.13
C VAL A 427 15.83 9.39 20.70
N GLN A 428 15.48 8.33 21.44
CA GLN A 428 16.48 7.41 21.95
C GLN A 428 17.27 6.71 20.85
N ASN A 429 16.61 6.33 19.76
CA ASN A 429 17.24 5.62 18.66
C ASN A 429 18.33 6.45 17.98
N PHE A 430 18.09 7.73 17.73
CA PHE A 430 19.14 8.58 17.16
C PHE A 430 20.12 9.14 18.20
N ALA A 431 19.68 9.46 19.42
CA ALA A 431 20.49 10.21 20.39
C ALA A 431 21.39 9.31 21.26
N THR A 432 20.86 8.21 21.80
CA THR A 432 21.59 7.36 22.77
C THR A 432 22.84 6.73 22.17
N LYS A 433 22.81 6.47 20.85
CA LYS A 433 23.87 5.79 20.13
C LYS A 433 24.52 6.67 19.06
N ALA A 434 24.31 8.00 19.08
CA ALA A 434 24.74 8.87 18.00
C ALA A 434 26.25 8.80 17.70
N GLY A 435 27.07 8.61 18.74
CA GLY A 435 28.52 8.44 18.61
C GLY A 435 28.97 7.04 18.18
N SER A 436 28.16 5.99 18.42
CA SER A 436 28.55 4.59 18.16
C SER A 436 27.91 3.99 16.91
N ASN A 437 26.80 4.54 16.43
CA ASN A 437 26.03 4.02 15.29
C ASN A 437 26.34 4.74 13.97
N GLY A 438 27.46 5.46 13.87
CA GLY A 438 27.85 6.17 12.66
C GLY A 438 27.08 7.46 12.37
N ILE A 439 25.96 7.77 13.03
CA ILE A 439 25.15 8.97 12.76
C ILE A 439 25.98 10.26 12.86
N ASN A 440 26.76 10.46 13.93
CA ASN A 440 27.62 11.64 14.04
C ASN A 440 28.73 11.67 12.97
N THR A 441 29.22 10.50 12.55
CA THR A 441 30.18 10.39 11.44
C THR A 441 29.56 10.88 10.14
N GLN A 442 28.35 10.44 9.82
CA GLN A 442 27.66 10.81 8.60
C GLN A 442 27.22 12.28 8.61
N LEU A 443 26.72 12.79 9.74
CA LEU A 443 26.47 14.22 9.92
C LEU A 443 27.75 15.05 9.72
N GLY A 444 28.90 14.57 10.21
CA GLY A 444 30.19 15.25 10.03
C GLY A 444 30.68 15.33 8.58
N LYS A 445 30.14 14.50 7.67
CA LYS A 445 30.43 14.56 6.23
C LYS A 445 29.62 15.63 5.50
N ILE A 446 28.56 16.18 6.11
CA ILE A 446 27.69 17.17 5.47
C ILE A 446 28.04 18.56 5.98
N SER A 447 28.45 19.45 5.07
CA SER A 447 28.77 20.82 5.41
C SER A 447 27.60 21.52 6.12
N GLY A 448 27.87 22.07 7.30
CA GLY A 448 26.89 22.80 8.11
C GLY A 448 25.96 21.94 8.96
N ALA A 449 25.95 20.61 8.83
CA ALA A 449 25.12 19.75 9.67
C ALA A 449 25.60 19.72 11.14
N VAL A 450 24.66 19.51 12.06
CA VAL A 450 24.93 19.52 13.51
C VAL A 450 24.91 18.10 14.07
N THR A 451 25.95 17.74 14.82
CA THR A 451 26.10 16.44 15.48
C THR A 451 25.29 16.34 16.77
N CYS A 452 25.00 15.12 17.19
CA CYS A 452 24.22 14.82 18.39
C CYS A 452 25.11 14.72 19.65
N TYR A 453 25.10 15.75 20.48
CA TYR A 453 25.83 15.79 21.76
C TYR A 453 25.04 16.33 22.95
N TRP A 454 23.81 16.81 22.71
CA TRP A 454 23.03 17.54 23.71
C TRP A 454 21.83 16.76 24.23
N SER A 455 20.99 17.42 25.00
CA SER A 455 19.67 16.92 25.38
C SER A 455 18.67 17.16 24.25
N TYR A 456 17.91 16.12 23.90
CA TYR A 456 16.90 16.17 22.85
C TYR A 456 15.50 15.99 23.42
N SER A 457 14.62 16.92 23.09
CA SER A 457 13.21 16.91 23.48
C SER A 457 12.41 15.95 22.60
N SER A 458 11.32 15.41 23.16
CA SER A 458 10.39 14.54 22.44
C SER A 458 8.95 15.04 22.57
N SER A 459 8.09 14.59 21.66
CA SER A 459 6.64 14.79 21.74
C SER A 459 5.97 13.97 22.85
N SER A 460 6.71 13.11 23.55
CA SER A 460 6.20 12.27 24.64
C SER A 460 6.15 13.03 25.96
N GLU A 461 5.00 12.97 26.65
CA GLU A 461 4.78 13.69 27.91
C GLU A 461 4.75 12.77 29.13
N GLY A 462 5.38 13.20 30.22
CA GLY A 462 5.24 12.54 31.52
C GLY A 462 3.90 12.88 32.15
N ASP A 463 3.67 14.19 32.30
CA ASP A 463 2.48 14.80 32.86
C ASP A 463 2.20 16.16 32.18
N LYS A 464 1.12 16.84 32.57
CA LYS A 464 0.73 18.13 31.96
C LYS A 464 1.82 19.21 32.01
N THR A 465 2.75 19.14 32.95
CA THR A 465 3.84 20.11 33.13
C THR A 465 5.19 19.65 32.61
N LYS A 466 5.35 18.36 32.28
CA LYS A 466 6.64 17.76 31.94
C LYS A 466 6.61 16.92 30.68
N PHE A 467 7.69 17.02 29.90
CA PHE A 467 7.95 16.16 28.75
C PHE A 467 9.20 15.30 28.96
N TYR A 468 9.30 14.21 28.20
CA TYR A 468 10.47 13.35 28.20
C TYR A 468 11.54 13.85 27.23
N ARG A 469 12.80 13.71 27.63
CA ARG A 469 13.97 14.04 26.81
C ARG A 469 14.98 12.89 26.85
N VAL A 470 15.92 12.90 25.92
CA VAL A 470 17.10 12.04 25.97
C VAL A 470 18.33 12.90 26.13
N ASP A 471 19.09 12.64 27.18
CA ASP A 471 20.39 13.24 27.44
C ASP A 471 21.45 12.30 26.82
N VAL A 472 22.15 12.74 25.76
CA VAL A 472 23.16 11.92 25.07
C VAL A 472 24.22 11.43 26.05
N GLY A 473 24.48 10.11 26.06
CA GLY A 473 25.44 9.47 26.97
C GLY A 473 24.91 9.20 28.39
N ILE A 474 23.70 9.66 28.73
CA ILE A 474 23.09 9.46 30.06
C ILE A 474 21.81 8.61 29.97
N GLY A 475 20.89 8.95 29.06
CA GLY A 475 19.62 8.22 28.87
C GLY A 475 18.39 9.12 28.99
N ILE A 476 17.25 8.53 29.35
CA ILE A 476 15.95 9.23 29.39
C ILE A 476 15.84 10.07 30.67
N GLY A 477 15.42 11.32 30.51
CA GLY A 477 15.06 12.24 31.58
C GLY A 477 13.71 12.90 31.35
N SER A 478 13.29 13.76 32.29
CA SER A 478 12.11 14.63 32.12
C SER A 478 12.44 16.08 32.43
N ALA A 479 11.83 17.01 31.70
CA ALA A 479 12.00 18.46 31.86
C ALA A 479 10.64 19.16 31.96
N ALA A 480 10.61 20.34 32.58
CA ALA A 480 9.43 21.20 32.54
C ALA A 480 9.21 21.70 31.11
N LYS A 481 7.95 21.84 30.67
CA LYS A 481 7.62 22.29 29.31
C LYS A 481 8.13 23.69 28.95
N THR A 482 8.46 24.50 29.95
CA THR A 482 9.09 25.82 29.81
C THR A 482 10.61 25.78 29.64
N THR A 483 11.25 24.62 29.85
CA THR A 483 12.69 24.43 29.66
C THR A 483 13.01 24.38 28.17
N LYS A 484 14.04 25.13 27.75
CA LYS A 484 14.57 25.05 26.39
C LYS A 484 15.45 23.82 26.24
N ILE A 485 15.10 22.96 25.29
CA ILE A 485 15.83 21.73 24.94
C ILE A 485 15.84 21.62 23.41
N PHE A 486 16.88 21.02 22.83
CA PHE A 486 16.94 20.86 21.38
C PHE A 486 15.77 20.01 20.88
N ALA A 487 14.99 20.56 19.96
CA ALA A 487 14.08 19.83 19.11
C ALA A 487 14.84 19.48 17.83
N ARG A 488 14.74 18.22 17.39
CA ARG A 488 15.34 17.74 16.16
C ARG A 488 14.28 16.99 15.34
N PRO A 489 13.91 17.50 14.15
CA PRO A 489 12.90 16.87 13.32
C PRO A 489 13.34 15.51 12.81
N VAL A 490 12.36 14.64 12.59
CA VAL A 490 12.53 13.37 11.89
C VAL A 490 11.44 13.22 10.83
N LEU A 491 11.69 12.41 9.81
CA LEU A 491 10.66 11.99 8.86
C LEU A 491 10.70 10.47 8.69
N THR A 492 9.60 9.91 8.19
CA THR A 492 9.45 8.50 7.81
C THR A 492 9.29 8.42 6.30
N PHE A 493 9.87 7.39 5.68
CA PHE A 493 9.80 7.15 4.23
C PHE A 493 9.53 5.68 3.92
#